data_AF-A0A944SA35-F1
#
_entry.id   AF-A0A944SA35-F1
#
_cell.length_a   1.000
_cell.length_b   1.000
_cell.length_c   1.000
_cell.angle_alpha   90.00
_cell.angle_beta   90.00
_cell.angle_gamma   90.00
#
_symmetry.space_group_name_H-M   'P 1'
#
loop_
_entity.id
_entity.type
_entity.pdbx_description
1 polymer ?
#
loop_
_entity_poly.entity_id
_entity_poly.type
_entity_poly.pdbx_seq_one_letter_code
_entity_poly.pdbx_strand_id
1 'polypeptide(L)'
;MSKRVSKEISLIALALLIFTAVKFFDIHIKQFEEVHPFEMVETGVVHNELIENKELVQENSFDGTEDDIIRLTNEFRKEKGLDILIRNESLMESAKLKAEDMKSQEYFAHVSPDGVELWNLVQQVGYSYSVIAENIAEGYFSAESVVDAWMDSEGHRKNILSVELEEIGVSVLEIKNKEERKSYVLVQHFAAPQKELDRKQSIEVVCDQKVKKNCKKIEKKKEEYRELVKEQDKIIDKAEKEGFSKKDLIDLYDNLKDLKEIRDQYKEFSDGCETYINKCDRWE
;
A
#
# COMPACT_ATOMS: atom_id res chain seq x y z
N MET A 1 48.04 24.70 20.46
CA MET A 1 46.95 24.99 19.49
C MET A 1 46.33 23.74 18.83
N SER A 2 46.99 22.57 18.83
CA SER A 2 46.49 21.35 18.16
C SER A 2 45.27 20.64 18.81
N LYS A 3 45.06 20.73 20.13
CA LYS A 3 43.94 20.05 20.83
C LYS A 3 42.57 20.73 20.73
N ARG A 4 42.51 22.02 20.35
CA ARG A 4 41.26 22.79 20.26
C ARG A 4 40.56 22.54 18.92
N VAL A 5 41.35 22.54 17.85
CA VAL A 5 40.90 22.25 16.47
C VAL A 5 40.35 20.82 16.33
N SER A 6 40.94 19.82 17.00
CA SER A 6 40.43 18.43 16.92
C SER A 6 39.11 18.21 17.68
N LYS A 7 38.81 19.02 18.70
CA LYS A 7 37.54 18.94 19.44
C LYS A 7 36.40 19.60 18.66
N GLU A 8 36.66 20.72 18.00
CA GLU A 8 35.67 21.42 17.16
C GLU A 8 35.28 20.59 15.93
N ILE A 9 36.25 19.93 15.28
CA ILE A 9 35.97 19.00 14.15
C ILE A 9 35.13 17.79 14.63
N SER A 10 35.38 17.27 15.83
CA SER A 10 34.60 16.16 16.40
C SER A 10 33.17 16.56 16.77
N LEU A 11 32.96 17.81 17.19
CA LEU A 11 31.63 18.35 17.53
C LEU A 11 30.79 18.58 16.27
N ILE A 12 31.40 19.10 15.20
CA ILE A 12 30.75 19.31 13.90
C ILE A 12 30.35 17.97 13.27
N ALA A 13 31.22 16.95 13.32
CA ALA A 13 30.90 15.62 12.80
C ALA A 13 29.76 14.92 13.56
N LEU A 14 29.73 15.08 14.89
CA LEU A 14 28.64 14.56 15.73
C LEU A 14 27.32 15.30 15.47
N ALA A 15 27.37 16.63 15.32
CA ALA A 15 26.22 17.44 14.95
C ALA A 15 25.66 17.05 13.57
N LEU A 16 26.52 16.80 12.58
CA LEU A 16 26.11 16.32 11.24
C LEU A 16 25.48 14.93 11.28
N LEU A 17 25.99 14.02 12.12
CA LEU A 17 25.40 12.68 12.32
C LEU A 17 24.02 12.75 12.99
N ILE A 18 23.87 13.61 14.00
CA ILE A 18 22.58 13.84 14.65
C ILE A 18 21.61 14.50 13.68
N PHE A 19 22.06 15.51 12.93
CA PHE A 19 21.27 16.22 11.93
C PHE A 19 20.81 15.32 10.77
N THR A 20 21.69 14.45 10.27
CA THR A 20 21.33 13.46 9.23
C THR A 20 20.38 12.40 9.77
N ALA A 21 20.55 11.94 11.01
CA ALA A 21 19.59 11.04 11.66
C ALA A 21 18.23 11.72 11.82
N VAL A 22 18.18 12.96 12.30
CA VAL A 22 16.92 13.72 12.45
C VAL A 22 16.26 13.95 11.11
N LYS A 23 16.98 14.41 10.07
CA LYS A 23 16.40 14.56 8.72
C LYS A 23 15.93 13.24 8.12
N PHE A 24 16.62 12.13 8.37
CA PHE A 24 16.17 10.81 7.93
C PHE A 24 14.88 10.38 8.63
N PHE A 25 14.74 10.69 9.92
CA PHE A 25 13.50 10.44 10.68
C PHE A 25 12.36 11.39 10.30
N ASP A 26 12.65 12.66 10.03
CA ASP A 26 11.69 13.67 9.58
C ASP A 26 11.22 13.40 8.14
N ILE A 27 12.09 12.91 7.25
CA ILE A 27 11.73 12.40 5.91
C ILE A 27 10.80 11.19 6.02
N HIS A 28 11.07 10.26 6.93
CA HIS A 28 10.18 9.13 7.18
C HIS A 28 8.83 9.53 7.77
N ILE A 29 8.68 10.74 8.30
CA ILE A 29 7.39 11.25 8.81
C ILE A 29 6.68 12.17 7.82
N LYS A 30 7.42 12.97 7.04
CA LYS A 30 6.84 13.71 5.91
C LYS A 30 6.35 12.79 4.79
N GLN A 31 7.02 11.65 4.54
CA GLN A 31 6.45 10.58 3.70
C GLN A 31 5.20 9.92 4.31
N PHE A 32 4.92 10.13 5.60
CA PHE A 32 3.70 9.71 6.30
C PHE A 32 2.62 10.81 6.36
N GLU A 33 2.94 12.08 6.03
CA GLU A 33 1.98 13.21 6.07
C GLU A 33 1.72 13.86 4.69
N GLU A 34 2.61 13.72 3.70
CA GLU A 34 2.47 14.33 2.37
C GLU A 34 2.84 13.35 1.25
N VAL A 35 1.85 12.78 0.57
CA VAL A 35 1.99 12.41 -0.85
C VAL A 35 0.70 12.77 -1.58
N HIS A 36 0.74 13.89 -2.29
CA HIS A 36 -0.24 14.31 -3.30
C HIS A 36 0.48 15.22 -4.32
N PRO A 37 -0.11 15.43 -5.52
CA PRO A 37 0.53 15.19 -6.83
C PRO A 37 1.08 16.47 -7.49
N PHE A 38 2.10 16.38 -8.38
CA PHE A 38 2.29 17.37 -9.45
C PHE A 38 3.22 16.99 -10.64
N GLU A 39 3.06 17.80 -11.70
CA GLU A 39 3.21 17.65 -13.16
C GLU A 39 4.61 17.58 -13.83
N MET A 40 4.56 16.99 -15.05
CA MET A 40 5.25 17.22 -16.35
C MET A 40 6.44 18.19 -16.50
N VAL A 41 7.41 17.87 -17.39
CA VAL A 41 7.70 18.55 -18.69
C VAL A 41 8.73 17.77 -19.54
N GLU A 42 8.58 17.97 -20.85
CA GLU A 42 8.99 17.34 -22.10
C GLU A 42 10.49 17.23 -22.54
N THR A 43 10.66 16.36 -23.55
CA THR A 43 11.34 16.52 -24.87
C THR A 43 12.54 15.60 -25.16
N GLY A 44 12.52 14.96 -26.35
CA GLY A 44 13.73 14.36 -26.96
C GLY A 44 13.48 13.28 -28.02
N VAL A 45 13.10 13.68 -29.23
CA VAL A 45 13.08 12.85 -30.46
C VAL A 45 14.52 12.65 -30.99
N VAL A 46 14.89 11.48 -31.54
CA VAL A 46 15.52 11.25 -32.89
C VAL A 46 15.58 9.74 -33.25
N HIS A 47 15.40 9.50 -34.55
CA HIS A 47 15.09 8.34 -35.40
C HIS A 47 16.12 7.19 -35.63
N ASN A 48 15.53 6.09 -36.18
CA ASN A 48 16.00 5.14 -37.22
C ASN A 48 17.11 4.12 -36.85
N GLU A 49 17.13 2.86 -37.34
CA GLU A 49 16.55 2.22 -38.54
C GLU A 49 16.64 0.67 -38.39
N LEU A 50 15.65 -0.03 -38.97
CA LEU A 50 15.70 -1.34 -39.68
C LEU A 50 16.45 -2.54 -39.06
N ILE A 51 15.73 -3.64 -38.75
CA ILE A 51 16.03 -4.96 -39.33
C ILE A 51 14.73 -5.71 -39.64
N GLU A 52 14.62 -6.12 -40.90
CA GLU A 52 13.62 -7.00 -41.50
C GLU A 52 13.58 -8.38 -40.82
N ASN A 53 12.39 -8.86 -40.47
CA ASN A 53 11.98 -10.25 -40.72
C ASN A 53 10.47 -10.38 -40.51
N LYS A 54 9.80 -10.48 -41.65
CA LYS A 54 8.35 -10.46 -41.83
C LYS A 54 7.86 -11.90 -41.89
N GLU A 55 7.89 -12.61 -40.77
CA GLU A 55 7.24 -13.92 -40.55
C GLU A 55 7.37 -14.27 -39.05
N LEU A 56 6.24 -14.50 -38.33
CA LEU A 56 6.07 -14.76 -36.88
C LEU A 56 5.53 -13.62 -35.98
N VAL A 57 4.62 -12.77 -36.45
CA VAL A 57 3.73 -12.03 -35.53
C VAL A 57 2.41 -12.79 -35.43
N GLN A 58 2.41 -13.84 -34.61
CA GLN A 58 1.17 -14.29 -33.97
C GLN A 58 0.71 -13.09 -33.13
N GLU A 59 -0.48 -12.54 -33.38
CA GLU A 59 -0.99 -11.44 -32.57
C GLU A 59 -0.94 -11.89 -31.10
N ASN A 60 -0.15 -11.20 -30.27
CA ASN A 60 0.01 -11.47 -28.83
C ASN A 60 -1.27 -11.14 -28.05
N SER A 61 -2.44 -11.56 -28.52
CA SER A 61 -3.69 -11.48 -27.77
C SER A 61 -3.66 -12.47 -26.61
N PHE A 62 -4.28 -12.11 -25.49
CA PHE A 62 -4.50 -13.03 -24.39
C PHE A 62 -5.32 -14.25 -24.85
N ASP A 63 -4.84 -15.45 -24.52
CA ASP A 63 -5.50 -16.72 -24.83
C ASP A 63 -6.44 -17.14 -23.70
N GLY A 64 -7.72 -16.85 -23.88
CA GLY A 64 -8.80 -17.14 -22.94
C GLY A 64 -9.60 -15.91 -22.55
N THR A 65 -10.48 -16.09 -21.57
CA THR A 65 -11.38 -15.05 -21.04
C THR A 65 -11.35 -15.01 -19.52
N GLU A 66 -11.95 -13.99 -18.91
CA GLU A 66 -12.19 -13.97 -17.46
C GLU A 66 -12.99 -15.20 -17.00
N ASP A 67 -13.96 -15.66 -17.79
CA ASP A 67 -14.77 -16.83 -17.48
C ASP A 67 -13.95 -18.14 -17.55
N ASP A 68 -12.95 -18.23 -18.44
CA ASP A 68 -12.00 -19.34 -18.46
C ASP A 68 -11.16 -19.39 -17.19
N ILE A 69 -10.69 -18.24 -16.72
CA ILE A 69 -9.95 -18.13 -15.44
C ILE A 69 -10.84 -18.59 -14.28
N ILE A 70 -12.11 -18.16 -14.23
CA ILE A 70 -13.07 -18.58 -13.20
C ILE A 70 -13.30 -20.10 -13.26
N ARG A 71 -13.50 -20.65 -14.46
CA ARG A 71 -13.68 -22.09 -14.67
C ARG A 71 -12.47 -22.90 -14.17
N LEU A 72 -11.26 -22.53 -14.60
CA LEU A 72 -10.02 -23.20 -14.19
C LEU A 72 -9.78 -23.10 -12.68
N THR A 73 -10.04 -21.94 -12.08
CA THR A 73 -10.00 -21.74 -10.63
C THR A 73 -10.95 -22.72 -9.91
N ASN A 74 -12.16 -22.89 -10.45
CA ASN A 74 -13.15 -23.83 -9.90
C ASN A 74 -12.82 -25.31 -10.14
N GLU A 75 -12.06 -25.64 -11.18
CA GLU A 75 -11.55 -27.00 -11.39
C GLU A 75 -10.60 -27.40 -10.25
N PHE A 76 -9.65 -26.54 -9.87
CA PHE A 76 -8.78 -26.77 -8.71
C PHE A 76 -9.56 -26.90 -7.40
N ARG A 77 -10.61 -26.08 -7.19
CA ARG A 77 -11.47 -26.18 -6.00
C ARG A 77 -12.22 -27.51 -5.97
N LYS A 78 -12.79 -27.93 -7.10
CA LYS A 78 -13.52 -29.19 -7.24
C LYS A 78 -12.62 -30.40 -6.98
N GLU A 79 -11.37 -30.38 -7.45
CA GLU A 79 -10.39 -31.44 -7.17
C GLU A 79 -10.10 -31.59 -5.67
N LYS A 80 -10.23 -30.51 -4.90
CA LYS A 80 -10.10 -30.51 -3.43
C LYS A 80 -11.42 -30.76 -2.70
N GLY A 81 -12.51 -31.01 -3.41
CA GLY A 81 -13.83 -31.21 -2.83
C GLY A 81 -14.42 -29.94 -2.20
N LEU A 82 -14.00 -28.77 -2.65
CA LEU A 82 -14.51 -27.47 -2.21
C LEU A 82 -15.68 -27.03 -3.08
N ASP A 83 -16.58 -26.24 -2.49
CA ASP A 83 -17.65 -25.58 -3.23
C ASP A 83 -17.07 -24.62 -4.28
N ILE A 84 -17.75 -24.51 -5.42
CA ILE A 84 -17.33 -23.60 -6.48
C ILE A 84 -17.55 -22.14 -6.06
N LEU A 85 -16.67 -21.26 -6.53
CA LEU A 85 -16.87 -19.81 -6.45
C LEU A 85 -17.87 -19.38 -7.52
N ILE A 86 -18.84 -18.56 -7.12
CA ILE A 86 -19.88 -18.03 -7.99
C ILE A 86 -19.40 -16.71 -8.59
N ARG A 87 -19.51 -16.57 -9.92
CA ARG A 87 -19.21 -15.32 -10.61
C ARG A 87 -20.11 -14.20 -10.12
N ASN A 88 -19.53 -13.09 -9.69
CA ASN A 88 -20.26 -11.92 -9.19
C ASN A 88 -19.89 -10.64 -9.97
N GLU A 89 -20.87 -9.98 -10.59
CA GLU A 89 -20.63 -8.82 -11.45
C GLU A 89 -20.04 -7.60 -10.73
N SER A 90 -20.39 -7.38 -9.46
CA SER A 90 -19.78 -6.30 -8.68
C SER A 90 -18.30 -6.57 -8.44
N LEU A 91 -17.94 -7.83 -8.16
CA LEU A 91 -16.53 -8.21 -8.03
C LEU A 91 -15.79 -8.16 -9.36
N MET A 92 -16.44 -8.47 -10.49
CA MET A 92 -15.85 -8.29 -11.84
C MET A 92 -15.49 -6.82 -12.07
N GLU A 93 -16.42 -5.89 -11.77
CA GLU A 93 -16.16 -4.46 -11.89
C GLU A 93 -15.07 -4.01 -10.90
N SER A 94 -15.06 -4.54 -9.68
CA SER A 94 -14.01 -4.25 -8.70
C SER A 94 -12.62 -4.68 -9.18
N ALA A 95 -12.50 -5.88 -9.77
CA ALA A 95 -11.25 -6.40 -10.33
C ALA A 95 -10.80 -5.57 -11.55
N LYS A 96 -11.75 -5.11 -12.36
CA LYS A 96 -11.48 -4.21 -13.49
C LYS A 96 -10.96 -2.86 -13.04
N LEU A 97 -11.61 -2.24 -12.05
CA LEU A 97 -11.12 -0.98 -11.46
C LEU A 97 -9.70 -1.13 -10.91
N LYS A 98 -9.38 -2.26 -10.26
CA LYS A 98 -8.03 -2.55 -9.78
C LYS A 98 -7.02 -2.65 -10.92
N ALA A 99 -7.37 -3.34 -12.01
CA ALA A 99 -6.53 -3.47 -13.18
C ALA A 99 -6.30 -2.10 -13.88
N GLU A 100 -7.36 -1.31 -14.03
CA GLU A 100 -7.30 0.05 -14.60
C GLU A 100 -6.46 0.99 -13.73
N ASP A 101 -6.57 0.86 -12.40
CA ASP A 101 -5.75 1.60 -11.46
C ASP A 101 -4.26 1.23 -11.60
N MET A 102 -3.92 -0.06 -11.61
CA MET A 102 -2.54 -0.54 -11.88
C MET A 102 -1.99 -0.05 -13.21
N LYS A 103 -2.82 -0.05 -14.26
CA LYS A 103 -2.44 0.46 -15.58
C LYS A 103 -2.22 1.97 -15.58
N SER A 104 -3.14 2.73 -14.99
CA SER A 104 -3.12 4.20 -15.04
C SER A 104 -2.00 4.81 -14.20
N GLN A 105 -1.64 4.14 -13.11
CA GLN A 105 -0.61 4.56 -12.17
C GLN A 105 0.72 3.79 -12.34
N GLU A 106 0.83 2.95 -13.36
CA GLU A 106 2.03 2.16 -13.72
C GLU A 106 2.67 1.40 -12.53
N TYR A 107 1.83 0.74 -11.73
CA TYR A 107 2.28 -0.04 -10.57
C TYR A 107 1.72 -1.46 -10.60
N PHE A 108 2.38 -2.35 -9.84
CA PHE A 108 1.93 -3.72 -9.64
C PHE A 108 2.04 -4.09 -8.16
N ALA A 109 0.97 -3.86 -7.41
CA ALA A 109 0.88 -4.15 -5.97
C ALA A 109 -0.59 -4.25 -5.51
N HIS A 110 -0.83 -4.83 -4.34
CA HIS A 110 -2.18 -4.93 -3.75
C HIS A 110 -2.73 -3.56 -3.32
N VAL A 111 -1.86 -2.65 -2.91
CA VAL A 111 -2.20 -1.28 -2.50
C VAL A 111 -1.71 -0.32 -3.57
N SER A 112 -2.56 0.60 -4.01
CA SER A 112 -2.14 1.63 -4.96
C SER A 112 -1.19 2.64 -4.32
N PRO A 113 -0.41 3.40 -5.11
CA PRO A 113 0.38 4.51 -4.61
C PRO A 113 -0.43 5.55 -3.80
N ASP A 114 -1.71 5.72 -4.16
CA ASP A 114 -2.67 6.59 -3.46
C ASP A 114 -3.35 5.92 -2.24
N GLY A 115 -2.93 4.70 -1.88
CA GLY A 115 -3.50 3.95 -0.75
C GLY A 115 -4.86 3.33 -1.02
N VAL A 116 -5.24 3.15 -2.30
CA VAL A 116 -6.46 2.43 -2.66
C VAL A 116 -6.22 0.94 -2.46
N GLU A 117 -7.00 0.34 -1.56
CA GLU A 117 -6.94 -1.07 -1.23
C GLU A 117 -8.19 -1.80 -1.72
N LEU A 118 -8.15 -3.14 -1.73
CA LEU A 118 -9.25 -3.99 -2.19
C LEU A 118 -10.61 -3.57 -1.62
N TRP A 119 -10.68 -3.26 -0.33
CA TRP A 119 -11.95 -2.88 0.30
C TRP A 119 -12.51 -1.55 -0.19
N ASN A 120 -11.67 -0.61 -0.63
CA ASN A 120 -12.13 0.65 -1.20
C ASN A 120 -12.86 0.37 -2.52
N LEU A 121 -12.27 -0.46 -3.37
CA LEU A 121 -12.82 -0.84 -4.67
C LEU A 121 -14.12 -1.65 -4.52
N VAL A 122 -14.14 -2.62 -3.61
CA VAL A 122 -15.33 -3.45 -3.34
C VAL A 122 -16.48 -2.61 -2.74
N GLN A 123 -16.17 -1.64 -1.87
CA GLN A 123 -17.18 -0.68 -1.36
C GLN A 123 -17.67 0.27 -2.45
N GLN A 124 -16.80 0.73 -3.34
CA GLN A 124 -17.14 1.63 -4.45
C GLN A 124 -18.16 1.01 -5.40
N VAL A 125 -18.08 -0.30 -5.64
CA VAL A 125 -19.06 -1.06 -6.44
C VAL A 125 -20.31 -1.49 -5.64
N GLY A 126 -20.43 -1.05 -4.38
CA GLY A 126 -21.60 -1.30 -3.53
C GLY A 126 -21.70 -2.73 -2.97
N TYR A 127 -20.62 -3.51 -3.00
CA TYR A 127 -20.62 -4.88 -2.51
C TYR A 127 -20.31 -4.96 -1.01
N SER A 128 -21.19 -5.62 -0.25
CA SER A 128 -21.01 -5.83 1.20
C SER A 128 -20.53 -7.25 1.47
N TYR A 129 -19.44 -7.38 2.21
CA TYR A 129 -18.74 -8.65 2.40
C TYR A 129 -18.46 -8.93 3.89
N SER A 130 -18.24 -10.20 4.21
CA SER A 130 -17.71 -10.65 5.50
C SER A 130 -16.21 -10.96 5.41
N VAL A 131 -15.77 -11.51 4.28
CA VAL A 131 -14.36 -11.81 3.97
C VAL A 131 -14.10 -11.42 2.52
N ILE A 132 -12.91 -10.89 2.22
CA ILE A 132 -12.43 -10.56 0.87
C ILE A 132 -10.98 -10.96 0.70
N ALA A 133 -10.59 -11.27 -0.53
CA ALA A 133 -9.20 -11.58 -0.89
C ALA A 133 -8.89 -11.16 -2.33
N GLU A 134 -7.61 -10.97 -2.64
CA GLU A 134 -7.14 -10.56 -3.97
C GLU A 134 -5.95 -11.42 -4.41
N ASN A 135 -5.96 -11.82 -5.68
CA ASN A 135 -4.79 -12.27 -6.41
C ASN A 135 -4.52 -11.30 -7.57
N ILE A 136 -3.26 -10.97 -7.81
CA ILE A 136 -2.83 -10.19 -8.98
C ILE A 136 -1.70 -10.92 -9.71
N ALA A 137 -1.62 -10.74 -11.02
CA ALA A 137 -0.55 -11.25 -11.87
C ALA A 137 -0.27 -10.29 -13.02
N GLU A 138 0.96 -10.26 -13.52
CA GLU A 138 1.36 -9.50 -14.69
C GLU A 138 2.25 -10.37 -15.59
N GLY A 139 2.14 -10.19 -16.91
CA GLY A 139 3.04 -10.83 -17.88
C GLY A 139 2.64 -12.24 -18.31
N TYR A 140 1.42 -12.67 -17.98
CA TYR A 140 0.84 -13.93 -18.44
C TYR A 140 -0.04 -13.69 -19.67
N PHE A 141 0.03 -14.61 -20.63
CA PHE A 141 -0.66 -14.49 -21.93
C PHE A 141 -1.77 -15.52 -22.11
N SER A 142 -2.08 -16.35 -21.10
CA SER A 142 -3.21 -17.28 -21.17
C SER A 142 -3.89 -17.48 -19.81
N ALA A 143 -5.15 -17.89 -19.84
CA ALA A 143 -5.92 -18.23 -18.64
C ALA A 143 -5.30 -19.43 -17.88
N GLU A 144 -4.80 -20.44 -18.59
CA GLU A 144 -4.13 -21.60 -17.99
C GLU A 144 -2.85 -21.18 -17.25
N SER A 145 -1.97 -20.43 -17.93
CA SER A 145 -0.67 -20.05 -17.36
C SER A 145 -0.78 -19.17 -16.12
N VAL A 146 -1.77 -18.27 -16.06
CA VAL A 146 -1.97 -17.41 -14.88
C VAL A 146 -2.55 -18.20 -13.70
N VAL A 147 -3.49 -19.12 -13.93
CA VAL A 147 -4.11 -19.91 -12.85
C VAL A 147 -3.10 -20.89 -12.28
N ASP A 148 -2.29 -21.54 -13.12
CA ASP A 148 -1.19 -22.40 -12.66
C ASP A 148 -0.19 -21.62 -11.81
N ALA A 149 0.21 -20.41 -12.26
CA ALA A 149 1.11 -19.57 -11.49
C ALA A 149 0.54 -19.13 -10.13
N TRP A 150 -0.77 -18.85 -10.05
CA TRP A 150 -1.42 -18.61 -8.76
C TRP A 150 -1.46 -19.87 -7.89
N MET A 151 -1.65 -21.06 -8.46
CA MET A 151 -1.65 -22.32 -7.71
C MET A 151 -0.25 -22.73 -7.20
N ASP A 152 0.81 -22.33 -7.90
CA ASP A 152 2.19 -22.55 -7.47
C ASP A 152 2.64 -21.60 -6.35
N SER A 153 2.00 -20.43 -6.23
CA SER A 153 2.23 -19.47 -5.14
C SER A 153 1.42 -19.83 -3.89
N GLU A 154 2.08 -20.01 -2.75
CA GLU A 154 1.39 -20.35 -1.50
C GLU A 154 0.33 -19.30 -1.10
N GLY A 155 0.64 -18.01 -1.26
CA GLY A 155 -0.29 -16.92 -0.93
C GLY A 155 -1.52 -16.92 -1.83
N HIS A 156 -1.33 -16.99 -3.15
CA HIS A 156 -2.44 -16.95 -4.11
C HIS A 156 -3.29 -18.23 -4.04
N ARG A 157 -2.66 -19.39 -3.88
CA ARG A 157 -3.34 -20.67 -3.68
C ARG A 157 -4.21 -20.69 -2.42
N LYS A 158 -3.78 -20.06 -1.33
CA LYS A 158 -4.60 -19.95 -0.09
C LYS A 158 -5.92 -19.24 -0.36
N ASN A 159 -5.91 -18.19 -1.18
CA ASN A 159 -7.13 -17.49 -1.59
C ASN A 159 -8.02 -18.41 -2.44
N ILE A 160 -7.47 -19.01 -3.50
CA ILE A 160 -8.21 -19.90 -4.42
C ILE A 160 -8.87 -21.07 -3.68
N LEU A 161 -8.20 -21.65 -2.67
CA LEU A 161 -8.68 -22.81 -1.92
C LEU A 161 -9.36 -22.47 -0.59
N SER A 162 -9.63 -21.19 -0.31
CA SER A 162 -10.32 -20.81 0.93
C SER A 162 -11.76 -21.33 0.96
N VAL A 163 -12.14 -21.97 2.05
CA VAL A 163 -13.52 -22.39 2.34
C VAL A 163 -14.43 -21.23 2.71
N GLU A 164 -13.84 -20.07 3.07
CA GLU A 164 -14.58 -18.89 3.52
C GLU A 164 -15.02 -17.99 2.37
N LEU A 165 -14.55 -18.24 1.14
CA LEU A 165 -14.88 -17.44 -0.04
C LEU A 165 -15.94 -18.17 -0.87
N GLU A 166 -16.95 -17.41 -1.29
CA GLU A 166 -18.14 -17.93 -1.98
C GLU A 166 -18.27 -17.38 -3.41
N GLU A 167 -17.73 -16.18 -3.66
CA GLU A 167 -17.90 -15.44 -4.91
C GLU A 167 -16.55 -14.96 -5.47
N ILE A 168 -16.51 -14.78 -6.79
CA ILE A 168 -15.31 -14.36 -7.54
C ILE A 168 -15.65 -13.34 -8.62
N GLY A 169 -14.76 -12.38 -8.82
CA GLY A 169 -14.67 -11.51 -9.98
C GLY A 169 -13.25 -11.51 -10.54
N VAL A 170 -13.13 -11.41 -11.86
CA VAL A 170 -11.85 -11.46 -12.57
C VAL A 170 -11.79 -10.33 -13.58
N SER A 171 -10.60 -9.80 -13.83
CA SER A 171 -10.33 -8.87 -14.92
C SER A 171 -9.04 -9.24 -15.63
N VAL A 172 -9.04 -9.19 -16.96
CA VAL A 172 -7.83 -9.25 -17.79
C VAL A 172 -7.71 -7.93 -18.54
N LEU A 173 -6.66 -7.17 -18.25
CA LEU A 173 -6.45 -5.87 -18.88
C LEU A 173 -5.15 -5.83 -19.66
N GLU A 174 -5.25 -5.49 -20.95
CA GLU A 174 -4.10 -5.26 -21.80
C GLU A 174 -3.34 -4.00 -21.35
N ILE A 175 -2.04 -4.16 -21.13
CA ILE A 175 -1.09 -3.12 -20.80
C ILE A 175 0.11 -3.17 -21.75
N LYS A 176 1.03 -2.22 -21.61
CA LYS A 176 2.36 -2.31 -22.18
C LYS A 176 3.37 -2.47 -21.06
N ASN A 177 4.34 -3.36 -21.23
CA ASN A 177 5.44 -3.47 -20.29
C ASN A 177 6.49 -2.36 -20.54
N LYS A 178 7.55 -2.34 -19.72
CA LYS A 178 8.66 -1.37 -19.81
C LYS A 178 9.40 -1.33 -21.16
N GLU A 179 9.24 -2.36 -21.98
CA GLU A 179 9.82 -2.44 -23.32
C GLU A 179 8.81 -2.08 -24.42
N GLU A 180 7.69 -1.44 -24.07
CA GLU A 180 6.58 -1.08 -24.96
C GLU A 180 5.93 -2.29 -25.66
N ARG A 181 6.18 -3.50 -25.16
CA ARG A 181 5.57 -4.72 -25.68
C ARG A 181 4.23 -4.95 -24.98
N LYS A 182 3.26 -5.42 -25.76
CA LYS A 182 1.96 -5.86 -25.25
C LYS A 182 2.17 -6.86 -24.11
N SER A 183 1.46 -6.65 -23.02
CA SER A 183 1.45 -7.49 -21.83
C SER A 183 0.04 -7.42 -21.22
N TYR A 184 -0.18 -8.15 -20.13
CA TYR A 184 -1.46 -8.20 -19.43
C TYR A 184 -1.26 -8.07 -17.94
N VAL A 185 -2.18 -7.34 -17.30
CA VAL A 185 -2.38 -7.40 -15.85
C VAL A 185 -3.70 -8.13 -15.57
N LEU A 186 -3.65 -9.05 -14.62
CA LEU A 186 -4.74 -9.95 -14.28
C LEU A 186 -5.06 -9.82 -12.80
N VAL A 187 -6.35 -9.74 -12.49
CA VAL A 187 -6.84 -9.55 -11.13
C VAL A 187 -7.93 -10.57 -10.85
N GLN A 188 -7.87 -11.23 -9.69
CA GLN A 188 -8.99 -11.98 -9.12
C GLN A 188 -9.36 -11.38 -7.78
N HIS A 189 -10.61 -10.94 -7.64
CA HIS A 189 -11.19 -10.57 -6.36
C HIS A 189 -12.14 -11.68 -5.90
N PHE A 190 -12.05 -12.03 -4.63
CA PHE A 190 -12.90 -13.02 -4.01
C PHE A 190 -13.65 -12.39 -2.85
N ALA A 191 -14.86 -12.86 -2.58
CA ALA A 191 -15.57 -12.46 -1.38
C ALA A 191 -16.50 -13.55 -0.85
N ALA A 192 -16.88 -13.43 0.42
CA ALA A 192 -18.15 -13.97 0.90
C ALA A 192 -19.10 -12.81 1.23
N PRO A 193 -20.36 -12.88 0.78
CA PRO A 193 -21.32 -11.81 1.01
C PRO A 193 -21.61 -11.66 2.51
N GLN A 194 -21.84 -10.42 2.95
CA GLN A 194 -22.27 -10.18 4.33
C GLN A 194 -23.71 -10.70 4.51
N LYS A 195 -23.93 -11.60 5.46
CA LYS A 195 -25.28 -12.11 5.77
C LYS A 195 -26.10 -11.03 6.48
N GLU A 196 -27.40 -11.00 6.21
CA GLU A 196 -28.32 -9.97 6.73
C GLU A 196 -28.39 -9.95 8.27
N LEU A 197 -28.19 -11.10 8.92
CA LEU A 197 -28.08 -11.19 10.39
C LEU A 197 -26.79 -10.53 10.92
N ASP A 198 -25.65 -10.77 10.27
CA ASP A 198 -24.35 -10.20 10.65
C ASP A 198 -24.33 -8.68 10.47
N ARG A 199 -25.06 -8.17 9.48
CA ARG A 199 -25.24 -6.72 9.26
C ARG A 199 -25.96 -6.05 10.43
N LYS A 200 -27.02 -6.66 10.97
CA LYS A 200 -27.74 -6.11 12.14
C LYS A 200 -26.91 -6.15 13.42
N GLN A 201 -26.13 -7.22 13.62
CA GLN A 201 -25.28 -7.38 14.78
C GLN A 201 -24.03 -6.47 14.74
N SER A 202 -23.45 -6.24 13.56
CA SER A 202 -22.33 -5.31 13.37
C SER A 202 -22.73 -3.84 13.56
N ILE A 203 -23.96 -3.44 13.21
CA ILE A 203 -24.51 -2.10 13.51
C ILE A 203 -24.51 -1.80 15.02
N GLU A 204 -24.67 -2.82 15.86
CA GLU A 204 -24.69 -2.66 17.32
C GLU A 204 -23.27 -2.53 17.94
N VAL A 205 -22.20 -2.85 17.19
CA VAL A 205 -20.81 -2.97 17.70
C VAL A 205 -19.86 -1.88 17.15
N VAL A 206 -20.33 -0.92 16.35
CA VAL A 206 -19.47 0.01 15.57
C VAL A 206 -18.60 0.96 16.42
N CYS A 207 -18.89 1.21 17.70
CA CYS A 207 -18.09 2.13 18.53
C CYS A 207 -17.80 1.58 19.93
N ASP A 208 -16.99 0.52 20.01
CA ASP A 208 -16.44 0.06 21.28
C ASP A 208 -15.68 1.20 22.01
N GLN A 209 -16.12 1.51 23.23
CA GLN A 209 -15.58 2.62 24.04
C GLN A 209 -14.11 2.43 24.43
N LYS A 210 -13.64 1.18 24.56
CA LYS A 210 -12.25 0.86 24.90
C LYS A 210 -11.34 1.17 23.72
N VAL A 211 -11.78 0.90 22.49
CA VAL A 211 -11.05 1.27 21.27
C VAL A 211 -11.03 2.79 21.09
N LYS A 212 -12.16 3.50 21.27
CA LYS A 212 -12.22 4.99 21.24
C LYS A 212 -11.25 5.62 22.25
N LYS A 213 -11.15 5.05 23.46
CA LYS A 213 -10.21 5.52 24.50
C LYS A 213 -8.75 5.27 24.13
N ASN A 214 -8.44 4.17 23.45
CA ASN A 214 -7.07 3.86 23.03
C ASN A 214 -6.63 4.76 21.87
N CYS A 215 -7.49 4.99 20.88
CA CYS A 215 -7.18 5.90 19.77
C CYS A 215 -6.94 7.34 20.23
N LYS A 216 -7.73 7.85 21.19
CA LYS A 216 -7.49 9.18 21.78
C LYS A 216 -6.14 9.31 22.50
N LYS A 217 -5.63 8.23 23.10
CA LYS A 217 -4.29 8.24 23.71
C LYS A 217 -3.18 8.35 22.67
N ILE A 218 -3.41 7.77 21.49
CA ILE A 218 -2.46 7.80 20.38
C ILE A 218 -2.40 9.21 19.79
N GLU A 219 -3.54 9.84 19.48
CA GLU A 219 -3.57 11.23 19.00
C GLU A 219 -2.82 12.19 19.94
N LYS A 220 -2.98 12.02 21.25
CA LYS A 220 -2.23 12.80 22.24
C LYS A 220 -0.71 12.62 22.10
N LYS A 221 -0.22 11.39 21.93
CA LYS A 221 1.20 11.13 21.69
C LYS A 221 1.69 11.70 20.36
N LYS A 222 0.79 11.92 19.39
CA LYS A 222 1.13 12.46 18.05
C LYS A 222 1.47 13.93 18.19
N GLU A 223 0.66 14.61 18.99
CA GLU A 223 0.90 16.00 19.34
C GLU A 223 2.18 16.15 20.18
N GLU A 224 2.41 15.27 21.17
CA GLU A 224 3.66 15.25 21.95
C GLU A 224 4.89 15.06 21.04
N TYR A 225 4.82 14.18 20.04
CA TYR A 225 5.87 14.00 19.04
C TYR A 225 6.11 15.27 18.20
N ARG A 226 5.05 15.89 17.69
CA ARG A 226 5.13 17.11 16.86
C ARG A 226 5.76 18.27 17.61
N GLU A 227 5.43 18.44 18.88
CA GLU A 227 6.03 19.50 19.70
C GLU A 227 7.53 19.25 19.95
N LEU A 228 7.94 18.00 20.18
CA LEU A 228 9.36 17.64 20.33
C LEU A 228 10.18 17.89 19.04
N VAL A 229 9.60 17.60 17.88
CA VAL A 229 10.23 17.93 16.58
C VAL A 229 10.39 19.45 16.42
N LYS A 230 9.36 20.24 16.73
CA LYS A 230 9.45 21.72 16.69
C LYS A 230 10.51 22.27 17.64
N GLU A 231 10.67 21.66 18.81
CA GLU A 231 11.71 22.05 19.76
C GLU A 231 13.11 21.72 19.24
N GLN A 232 13.27 20.55 18.63
CA GLN A 232 14.50 20.12 17.98
C GLN A 232 14.89 21.06 16.81
N ASP A 233 13.93 21.44 15.96
CA ASP A 233 14.15 22.37 14.85
C ASP A 233 14.62 23.74 15.35
N LYS A 234 14.05 24.26 16.45
CA LYS A 234 14.50 25.53 17.05
C LYS A 234 15.95 25.46 17.52
N ILE A 235 16.37 24.33 18.09
CA ILE A 235 17.76 24.14 18.55
C ILE A 235 18.70 24.12 17.35
N ILE A 236 18.31 23.44 16.27
CA ILE A 236 19.06 23.35 15.01
C ILE A 236 19.18 24.73 14.34
N ASP A 237 18.06 25.43 14.13
CA ASP A 237 18.02 26.75 13.47
C ASP A 237 18.88 27.80 14.20
N LYS A 238 18.91 27.73 15.53
CA LYS A 238 19.77 28.57 16.35
C LYS A 238 21.24 28.19 16.17
N ALA A 239 21.56 26.91 16.22
CA ALA A 239 22.91 26.41 16.10
C ALA A 239 23.51 26.61 14.69
N GLU A 240 22.71 26.62 13.63
CA GLU A 240 23.16 26.98 12.28
C GLU A 240 23.62 28.44 12.19
N LYS A 241 23.03 29.34 12.99
CA LYS A 241 23.38 30.77 13.03
C LYS A 241 24.53 31.09 13.98
N GLU A 242 24.58 30.40 15.12
CA GLU A 242 25.46 30.77 16.25
C GLU A 242 26.56 29.72 16.54
N GLY A 243 26.50 28.54 15.92
CA GLY A 243 27.33 27.38 16.21
C GLY A 243 26.76 26.53 17.37
N PHE A 244 27.05 25.22 17.35
CA PHE A 244 26.57 24.30 18.39
C PHE A 244 27.34 24.47 19.71
N SER A 245 26.63 24.71 20.81
CA SER A 245 27.17 24.55 22.15
C SER A 245 27.12 23.08 22.61
N LYS A 246 27.90 22.76 23.64
CA LYS A 246 27.83 21.43 24.28
C LYS A 246 26.44 21.13 24.86
N LYS A 247 25.70 22.17 25.27
CA LYS A 247 24.34 22.02 25.79
C LYS A 247 23.36 21.66 24.65
N ASP A 248 23.45 22.34 23.52
CA ASP A 248 22.58 22.08 22.37
C ASP A 248 22.72 20.61 21.88
N LEU A 249 23.94 20.05 21.93
CA LEU A 249 24.17 18.65 21.57
C LEU A 249 23.60 17.64 22.57
N ILE A 250 23.52 17.99 23.85
CA ILE A 250 22.89 17.16 24.88
C ILE A 250 21.37 17.20 24.66
N ASP A 251 20.81 18.40 24.52
CA ASP A 251 19.38 18.61 24.30
C ASP A 251 18.91 17.90 23.01
N LEU A 252 19.70 17.93 21.93
CA LEU A 252 19.41 17.18 20.70
C LEU A 252 19.46 15.66 20.87
N TYR A 253 20.40 15.15 21.66
CA TYR A 253 20.53 13.72 21.91
C TYR A 253 19.36 13.18 22.75
N ASP A 254 18.97 13.93 23.78
CA ASP A 254 17.84 13.58 24.64
C ASP A 254 16.52 13.62 23.84
N ASN A 255 16.31 14.66 23.02
CA ASN A 255 15.15 14.72 22.12
C ASN A 255 15.11 13.52 21.15
N LEU A 256 16.25 13.14 20.56
CA LEU A 256 16.30 12.00 19.64
C LEU A 256 15.92 10.67 20.33
N LYS A 257 16.29 10.50 21.60
CA LYS A 257 15.93 9.33 22.40
C LYS A 257 14.42 9.28 22.65
N ASP A 258 13.82 10.40 23.03
CA ASP A 258 12.38 10.49 23.30
C ASP A 258 11.56 10.30 22.02
N LEU A 259 11.99 10.88 20.89
CA LEU A 259 11.37 10.64 19.58
C LEU A 259 11.43 9.17 19.17
N LYS A 260 12.53 8.47 19.45
CA LYS A 260 12.66 7.03 19.18
C LYS A 260 11.69 6.21 20.02
N GLU A 261 11.55 6.53 21.30
CA GLU A 261 10.61 5.86 22.20
C GLU A 261 9.16 6.06 21.76
N ILE A 262 8.79 7.29 21.40
CA ILE A 262 7.45 7.60 20.88
C ILE A 262 7.20 6.84 19.57
N ARG A 263 8.15 6.86 18.63
CA ARG A 263 8.06 6.13 17.35
C ARG A 263 7.88 4.62 17.54
N ASP A 264 8.61 4.01 18.47
CA ASP A 264 8.51 2.56 18.72
C ASP A 264 7.13 2.21 19.31
N GLN A 265 6.54 3.09 20.13
CA GLN A 265 5.15 2.98 20.61
C GLN A 265 4.10 3.22 19.52
N TYR A 266 4.45 3.95 18.45
CA TYR A 266 3.60 4.17 17.28
C TYR A 266 3.48 2.96 16.36
N LYS A 267 4.63 2.33 16.06
CA LYS A 267 4.71 1.17 15.15
C LYS A 267 3.89 -0.03 15.59
N GLU A 268 3.58 -0.12 16.88
CA GLU A 268 2.80 -1.23 17.44
C GLU A 268 1.27 -1.05 17.24
N PHE A 269 0.78 0.13 16.81
CA PHE A 269 -0.65 0.46 16.93
C PHE A 269 -1.30 1.32 15.80
N SER A 270 -0.63 1.62 14.68
CA SER A 270 -1.06 2.71 13.78
C SER A 270 -2.23 2.45 12.83
N ASP A 271 -2.58 1.22 12.47
CA ASP A 271 -3.27 1.00 11.18
C ASP A 271 -4.80 1.22 11.17
N GLY A 272 -5.36 2.11 12.00
CA GLY A 272 -6.80 2.39 11.86
C GLY A 272 -7.49 3.40 12.77
N CYS A 273 -6.78 4.13 13.64
CA CYS A 273 -7.44 4.98 14.64
C CYS A 273 -8.13 6.22 14.06
N GLU A 274 -7.52 6.89 13.07
CA GLU A 274 -8.10 8.09 12.46
C GLU A 274 -9.38 7.76 11.67
N THR A 275 -9.34 6.68 10.88
CA THR A 275 -10.51 6.12 10.18
C THR A 275 -11.60 5.64 11.15
N TYR A 276 -11.23 5.08 12.30
CA TYR A 276 -12.16 4.62 13.34
C TYR A 276 -12.86 5.79 14.06
N ILE A 277 -12.12 6.82 14.49
CA ILE A 277 -12.69 7.99 15.20
C ILE A 277 -13.62 8.78 14.27
N ASN A 278 -13.20 9.06 13.03
CA ASN A 278 -14.00 9.80 12.05
C ASN A 278 -15.30 9.09 11.69
N LYS A 279 -15.31 7.75 11.69
CA LYS A 279 -16.52 6.94 11.51
C LYS A 279 -17.44 6.96 12.73
N CYS A 280 -16.92 7.15 13.96
CA CYS A 280 -17.75 7.24 15.17
C CYS A 280 -18.34 8.64 15.39
N ASP A 281 -17.58 9.71 15.15
CA ASP A 281 -18.02 11.08 15.49
C ASP A 281 -19.03 11.67 14.47
N ARG A 282 -19.14 11.10 13.26
CA ARG A 282 -20.20 11.45 12.28
C ARG A 282 -21.60 10.95 12.66
N TRP A 283 -21.71 10.14 13.71
CA TRP A 283 -22.91 9.39 14.07
C TRP A 283 -23.43 9.68 15.49
N GLU A 284 -22.78 10.61 16.23
CA GLU A 284 -23.32 11.31 17.41
C GLU A 284 -24.03 12.60 17.00
#